data_AF-A0A484LUZ6-F1
#
_entry.id   AF-A0A484LUZ6-F1
#
_cell.length_a   1.000
_cell.length_b   1.000
_cell.length_c   1.000
_cell.angle_alpha   90.00
_cell.angle_beta   90.00
_cell.angle_gamma   90.00
#
_symmetry.space_group_name_H-M   'P 1'
#
loop_
_entity.id
_entity.type
_entity.pdbx_description
1 polymer ?
#
loop_
_entity_poly.entity_id
_entity_poly.type
_entity_poly.pdbx_seq_one_letter_code
_entity_poly.pdbx_strand_id
1 'polypeptide(L)'
;MEAIRISCAGFPTRRQFDEFIKHFSVLCPEVQSSRYDEVIASKKILEKVGLKGYQIGKTKVFLRAGQMAELVAQRNEVIGRSACTIQRNVRSFFARKFFLLLQDSAIRIQSICRGQLARDFYEWRRRDMASLMIGKFGRMFLAKKTYKLLCISVVSIQTGLRGMAACNELSYRRKEKAAITIQSHFCGFVARIHYKRMKKAAVTTQCAWRVRVARRELRKLKM
;
A
#
# COMPACT_ATOMS: atom_id res chain seq x y z
N MET A 1 69.00 63.87 30.41
CA MET A 1 68.82 62.51 29.82
C MET A 1 69.97 61.55 30.12
N GLU A 2 71.15 62.02 30.57
CA GLU A 2 72.34 61.15 30.73
C GLU A 2 72.20 60.03 31.78
N ALA A 3 71.55 60.29 32.93
CA ALA A 3 71.32 59.28 33.97
C ALA A 3 70.43 58.12 33.50
N ILE A 4 69.44 58.40 32.65
CA ILE A 4 68.58 57.37 32.05
C ILE A 4 69.40 56.55 31.04
N ARG A 5 70.23 57.22 30.24
CA ARG A 5 71.12 56.58 29.25
C ARG A 5 72.11 55.62 29.89
N ILE A 6 72.71 56.00 31.03
CA ILE A 6 73.63 55.16 31.81
C ILE A 6 72.88 53.98 32.45
N SER A 7 71.67 54.19 32.98
CA SER A 7 70.84 53.12 33.56
C SER A 7 70.40 52.08 32.51
N CYS A 8 70.06 52.54 31.30
CA CYS A 8 69.70 51.68 30.17
C CYS A 8 70.86 50.87 29.60
N ALA A 9 72.11 51.32 29.78
CA ALA A 9 73.31 50.58 29.41
C ALA A 9 73.58 49.36 30.33
N GLY A 10 72.99 49.36 31.53
CA GLY A 10 73.08 48.27 32.50
C GLY A 10 71.85 47.36 32.49
N PHE A 11 71.26 47.16 33.67
CA PHE A 11 70.08 46.31 33.89
C PHE A 11 68.93 47.15 34.44
N PRO A 12 68.19 47.87 33.59
CA PRO A 12 67.12 48.77 34.02
C PRO A 12 65.93 48.02 34.61
N THR A 13 65.73 46.74 34.27
CA THR A 13 64.62 45.93 34.79
C THR A 13 65.12 44.87 35.77
N ARG A 14 64.51 44.83 36.96
CA ARG A 14 64.88 43.92 38.05
C ARG A 14 63.60 43.33 38.64
N ARG A 15 63.52 42.01 38.78
CA ARG A 15 62.35 41.32 39.35
C ARG A 15 62.77 40.34 40.44
N GLN A 16 61.98 40.22 41.49
CA GLN A 16 62.17 39.14 42.46
C GLN A 16 61.86 37.79 41.80
N PHE A 17 62.49 36.72 42.30
CA PHE A 17 62.38 35.41 41.67
C PHE A 17 60.96 34.85 41.73
N ASP A 18 60.28 34.99 42.86
CA ASP A 18 58.90 34.56 43.07
C ASP A 18 57.95 35.19 42.03
N GLU A 19 58.04 36.51 41.83
CA GLU A 19 57.22 37.23 40.86
C GLU A 19 57.56 36.81 39.42
N PHE A 20 58.86 36.65 39.13
CA PHE A 20 59.33 36.23 37.83
C PHE A 20 58.83 34.82 37.46
N ILE A 21 58.99 33.85 38.37
CA ILE A 21 58.56 32.47 38.16
C ILE A 21 57.04 32.40 38.05
N LYS A 22 56.30 33.11 38.90
CA LYS A 22 54.83 33.16 38.83
C LYS A 22 54.34 33.66 37.47
N HIS A 23 54.99 34.67 36.90
CA HIS A 23 54.57 35.24 35.63
C HIS A 23 55.03 34.41 34.42
N PHE A 24 56.25 33.88 34.43
CA PHE A 24 56.87 33.28 33.25
C PHE A 24 56.98 31.75 33.28
N SER A 25 56.55 31.08 34.35
CA SER A 25 56.53 29.60 34.41
C SER A 25 55.73 28.93 33.29
N VAL A 26 54.74 29.62 32.70
CA VAL A 26 54.01 29.11 31.52
C VAL A 26 54.90 28.90 30.29
N LEU A 27 56.05 29.60 30.21
CA LEU A 27 57.04 29.43 29.14
C LEU A 27 57.87 28.14 29.33
N CYS A 28 57.93 27.61 30.55
CA CYS A 28 58.65 26.39 30.87
C CYS A 28 57.85 25.56 31.91
N PRO A 29 56.85 24.78 31.47
CA PRO A 29 55.97 24.02 32.37
C PRO A 29 56.71 23.05 33.30
N GLU A 30 57.89 22.56 32.90
CA GLU A 30 58.77 21.69 33.69
C GLU A 30 59.15 22.31 35.04
N VAL A 31 59.26 23.64 35.09
CA VAL A 31 59.60 24.39 36.31
C VAL A 31 58.41 24.46 37.28
N GLN A 32 57.17 24.33 36.78
CA GLN A 32 55.97 24.25 37.61
C GLN A 32 55.78 22.86 38.24
N SER A 33 56.26 21.79 37.58
CA SER A 33 56.06 20.41 38.02
C SER A 33 57.07 19.91 39.07
N SER A 34 58.21 20.58 39.21
CA SER A 34 59.29 20.17 40.11
C SER A 34 59.64 21.29 41.09
N ARG A 35 59.89 20.95 42.37
CA ARG A 35 60.40 21.90 43.38
C ARG A 35 61.87 22.23 43.09
N TYR A 36 62.10 23.11 42.13
CA TYR A 36 63.41 23.72 41.89
C TYR A 36 63.64 24.89 42.83
N ASP A 37 64.90 25.13 43.17
CA ASP A 37 65.33 26.39 43.79
C ASP A 37 65.00 27.57 42.84
N GLU A 38 64.63 28.71 43.40
CA GLU A 38 64.13 29.89 42.68
C GLU A 38 65.14 30.42 41.65
N VAL A 39 66.43 30.33 41.98
CA VAL A 39 67.54 30.69 41.10
C VAL A 39 67.61 29.75 39.89
N ILE A 40 67.48 28.44 40.13
CA ILE A 40 67.55 27.40 39.08
C ILE A 40 66.31 27.47 38.19
N ALA A 41 65.13 27.63 38.79
CA ALA A 41 63.86 27.81 38.12
C ALA A 41 63.88 29.01 37.16
N SER A 42 64.34 30.16 37.65
CA SER A 42 64.44 31.38 36.84
C SER A 42 65.45 31.25 35.71
N LYS A 43 66.59 30.60 35.97
CA LYS A 43 67.61 30.33 34.95
C LYS A 43 67.06 29.43 33.84
N LYS A 44 66.38 28.34 34.19
CA LYS A 44 65.76 27.41 33.22
C LYS A 44 64.73 28.10 32.33
N ILE A 45 63.89 28.98 32.88
CA ILE A 45 62.90 29.74 32.09
C ILE A 45 63.63 30.61 31.05
N LEU A 46 64.66 31.34 31.47
CA LEU A 46 65.43 32.24 30.59
C LEU A 46 66.20 31.46 29.51
N GLU A 47 66.78 30.32 29.86
CA GLU A 47 67.45 29.41 28.92
C GLU A 47 66.47 28.82 27.90
N LYS A 48 65.26 28.42 28.33
CA LYS A 48 64.22 27.88 27.44
C LYS A 48 63.73 28.90 26.42
N VAL A 49 63.63 30.16 26.84
CA VAL A 49 63.29 31.31 25.99
C VAL A 49 64.45 31.71 25.07
N GLY A 50 65.68 31.30 25.38
CA GLY A 50 66.88 31.64 24.61
C GLY A 50 67.38 33.06 24.84
N LEU A 51 66.98 33.69 25.96
CA LEU A 51 67.36 35.07 26.27
C LEU A 51 68.86 35.15 26.61
N LYS A 52 69.60 36.08 26.01
CA LYS A 52 71.05 36.28 26.27
C LYS A 52 71.33 37.57 27.03
N GLY A 53 72.42 37.62 27.79
CA GLY A 53 72.89 38.87 28.42
C GLY A 53 72.07 39.35 29.62
N TYR A 54 71.29 38.46 30.24
CA TYR A 54 70.69 38.66 31.57
C TYR A 54 71.71 38.36 32.68
N GLN A 55 71.41 38.76 33.91
CA GLN A 55 72.16 38.37 35.10
C GLN A 55 71.24 37.87 36.20
N ILE A 56 71.71 36.91 36.99
CA ILE A 56 71.00 36.38 38.16
C ILE A 56 71.75 36.83 39.41
N GLY A 57 71.07 37.61 40.27
CA GLY A 57 71.61 38.02 41.57
C GLY A 57 71.20 37.09 42.70
N LYS A 58 71.43 37.50 43.95
CA LYS A 58 71.05 36.70 45.14
C LYS A 58 69.54 36.64 45.38
N THR A 59 68.81 37.68 44.99
CA THR A 59 67.37 37.83 45.30
C THR A 59 66.52 38.23 44.08
N LYS A 60 67.16 38.53 42.94
CA LYS A 60 66.49 39.13 41.78
C LYS A 60 67.11 38.69 40.45
N VAL A 61 66.27 38.65 39.42
CA VAL A 61 66.66 38.56 38.00
C VAL A 61 66.87 39.97 37.45
N PHE A 62 67.97 40.17 36.74
CA PHE A 62 68.37 41.43 36.11
C PHE A 62 68.29 41.31 34.58
N LEU A 63 67.52 42.19 33.96
CA LEU A 63 67.23 42.18 32.53
C LEU A 63 67.64 43.51 31.89
N ARG A 64 68.14 43.44 30.65
CA ARG A 64 68.45 44.59 29.79
C ARG A 64 67.16 45.20 29.23
N ALA A 65 67.29 46.42 28.68
CA ALA A 65 66.17 47.09 28.02
C ALA A 65 65.57 46.20 26.90
N GLY A 66 64.24 46.16 26.79
CA GLY A 66 63.51 45.37 25.78
C GLY A 66 63.27 43.90 26.13
N GLN A 67 64.13 43.27 26.95
CA GLN A 67 64.04 41.83 27.26
C GLN A 67 62.78 41.44 28.02
N MET A 68 62.30 42.32 28.90
CA MET A 68 61.03 42.11 29.59
C MET A 68 59.86 42.09 28.60
N ALA A 69 59.87 42.95 27.59
CA ALA A 69 58.82 42.99 26.57
C ALA A 69 58.84 41.72 25.70
N GLU A 70 60.02 41.22 25.35
CA GLU A 70 60.20 39.95 24.63
C GLU A 70 59.63 38.76 25.42
N LEU A 71 59.96 38.66 26.71
CA LEU A 71 59.41 37.62 27.60
C LEU A 71 57.88 37.70 27.71
N VAL A 72 57.32 38.91 27.82
CA VAL A 72 55.86 39.12 27.87
C VAL A 72 55.21 38.74 26.54
N ALA A 73 55.83 39.06 25.40
CA ALA A 73 55.33 38.72 24.08
C ALA A 73 55.26 37.20 23.89
N GLN A 74 56.34 36.46 24.20
CA GLN A 74 56.33 35.00 24.11
C GLN A 74 55.32 34.36 25.06
N ARG A 75 55.19 34.90 26.28
CA ARG A 75 54.20 34.43 27.25
C ARG A 75 52.79 34.54 26.69
N ASN A 76 52.46 35.70 26.12
CA ASN A 76 51.15 35.95 25.54
C ASN A 76 50.89 35.06 24.31
N GLU A 77 51.92 34.74 23.52
CA GLU A 77 51.81 33.80 22.40
C GLU A 77 51.47 32.38 22.88
N VAL A 78 52.13 31.87 23.93
CA VAL A 78 51.81 30.55 24.52
C VAL A 78 50.39 30.53 25.09
N ILE A 79 49.99 31.55 25.84
CA ILE A 79 48.62 31.67 26.37
C ILE A 79 47.60 31.73 25.23
N GLY A 80 47.89 32.51 24.18
CA GLY A 80 47.05 32.63 22.99
C GLY A 80 46.87 31.29 22.28
N ARG A 81 47.95 30.51 22.08
CA ARG A 81 47.88 29.17 21.49
C ARG A 81 47.05 28.20 22.33
N SER A 82 47.20 28.23 23.65
CA SER A 82 46.40 27.42 24.57
C SER A 82 44.93 27.81 24.51
N ALA A 83 44.61 29.11 24.56
CA ALA A 83 43.24 29.61 24.44
C ALA A 83 42.61 29.22 23.08
N CYS A 84 43.34 29.38 21.98
CA CYS A 84 42.90 28.94 20.65
C CYS A 84 42.60 27.44 20.60
N THR A 85 43.40 26.61 21.28
CA THR A 85 43.19 25.15 21.34
C THR A 85 41.92 24.81 22.11
N ILE A 86 41.71 25.42 23.28
CA ILE A 86 40.48 25.26 24.07
C ILE A 86 39.27 25.72 23.27
N GLN A 87 39.31 26.92 22.70
CA GLN A 87 38.21 27.48 21.91
C GLN A 87 37.90 26.61 20.69
N ARG A 88 38.91 26.08 19.99
CA ARG A 88 38.73 25.16 18.86
C ARG A 88 37.97 23.91 19.30
N ASN A 89 38.38 23.30 20.40
CA ASN A 89 37.75 22.08 20.90
C ASN A 89 36.30 22.34 21.34
N VAL A 90 36.04 23.46 22.03
CA VAL A 90 34.69 23.86 22.45
C VAL A 90 33.79 24.13 21.24
N ARG A 91 34.28 24.89 20.24
CA ARG A 91 33.52 25.15 19.00
C ARG A 91 33.21 23.86 18.25
N SER A 92 34.20 22.97 18.13
CA SER A 92 34.02 21.65 17.49
C SER A 92 32.99 20.80 18.23
N PHE A 93 33.04 20.78 19.57
CA PHE A 93 32.05 20.08 20.40
C PHE A 93 30.63 20.59 20.17
N PHE A 94 30.42 21.90 20.19
CA PHE A 94 29.10 22.49 19.94
C PHE A 94 28.61 22.23 18.52
N ALA A 95 29.49 22.38 17.51
CA ALA A 95 29.14 22.09 16.12
C ALA A 95 28.71 20.62 15.94
N ARG A 96 29.45 19.67 16.52
CA ARG A 96 29.10 18.25 16.48
C ARG A 96 27.78 17.98 17.19
N LYS A 97 27.57 18.55 18.38
CA LYS A 97 26.32 18.39 19.13
C LYS A 97 25.11 18.89 18.34
N PHE A 98 25.22 20.08 17.74
CA PHE A 98 24.14 20.65 16.94
C PHE A 98 23.86 19.82 15.68
N PHE A 99 24.90 19.37 14.99
CA PHE A 99 24.76 18.50 13.82
C PHE A 99 24.01 17.21 14.13
N LEU A 100 24.36 16.53 15.24
CA LEU A 100 23.69 15.29 15.65
C LEU A 100 22.21 15.52 15.99
N LEU A 101 21.88 16.61 16.69
CA LEU A 101 20.49 16.97 16.99
C LEU A 101 19.68 17.26 15.72
N LEU A 102 20.28 17.97 14.76
CA LEU A 102 19.64 18.27 13.48
C LEU A 102 19.44 16.99 12.65
N GLN A 103 20.44 16.11 12.62
CA GLN A 103 20.38 14.83 11.93
C GLN A 103 19.28 13.94 12.50
N ASP A 104 19.19 13.80 13.83
CA ASP A 104 18.14 13.00 14.47
C ASP A 104 16.74 13.55 14.16
N SER A 105 16.57 14.87 14.26
CA SER A 105 15.32 15.55 13.92
C SER A 105 14.93 15.32 12.46
N ALA A 106 15.90 15.43 11.53
CA ALA A 106 15.67 15.20 10.11
C ALA A 106 15.28 13.74 9.83
N ILE A 107 15.97 12.77 10.42
CA ILE A 107 15.65 11.34 10.27
C ILE A 107 14.23 11.05 10.80
N ARG A 108 13.85 11.65 11.93
CA ARG A 108 12.52 11.49 12.51
C ARG A 108 11.42 12.08 11.63
N ILE A 109 11.63 13.26 11.05
CA ILE A 109 10.67 13.85 10.10
C ILE A 109 10.58 12.97 8.85
N GLN A 110 11.72 12.54 8.30
CA GLN A 110 11.75 11.67 7.12
C GLN A 110 11.04 10.34 7.35
N SER A 111 11.17 9.72 8.54
CA SER A 111 10.49 8.46 8.85
C SER A 111 8.97 8.64 8.92
N ILE A 112 8.49 9.74 9.50
CA ILE A 112 7.07 10.10 9.51
C ILE A 112 6.55 10.32 8.09
N CYS A 113 7.25 11.11 7.27
CA CYS A 113 6.86 11.36 5.88
C CYS A 113 6.80 10.07 5.05
N ARG A 114 7.82 9.21 5.13
CA ARG A 114 7.82 7.90 4.45
C ARG A 114 6.65 7.04 4.90
N GLY A 115 6.35 7.03 6.20
CA GLY A 115 5.21 6.31 6.76
C GLY A 115 3.87 6.85 6.27
N GLN A 116 3.73 8.18 6.15
CA GLN A 116 2.50 8.79 5.65
C GLN A 116 2.27 8.49 4.16
N LEU A 117 3.32 8.61 3.34
CA LEU A 117 3.26 8.26 1.91
C LEU A 117 2.82 6.80 1.71
N ALA A 118 3.35 5.87 2.51
CA ALA A 118 2.96 4.47 2.43
C ALA A 118 1.48 4.25 2.79
N ARG A 119 0.97 4.94 3.82
CA ARG A 119 -0.45 4.89 4.21
C ARG A 119 -1.35 5.47 3.13
N ASP A 120 -0.99 6.62 2.57
CA ASP A 120 -1.77 7.27 1.51
C ASP A 120 -1.83 6.39 0.25
N PHE A 121 -0.72 5.77 -0.13
CA PHE A 121 -0.66 4.83 -1.25
C PHE A 121 -1.52 3.58 -1.00
N TYR A 122 -1.47 3.02 0.20
CA TYR A 122 -2.32 1.89 0.59
C TYR A 122 -3.80 2.25 0.54
N GLU A 123 -4.18 3.40 1.08
CA GLU A 123 -5.56 3.89 1.06
C GLU A 123 -6.08 4.11 -0.35
N TRP A 124 -5.27 4.73 -1.21
CA TRP A 124 -5.59 4.89 -2.63
C TRP A 124 -5.86 3.53 -3.30
N ARG A 125 -4.94 2.57 -3.12
CA ARG A 125 -5.08 1.22 -3.68
C ARG A 125 -6.29 0.48 -3.12
N ARG A 126 -6.57 0.61 -1.82
CA ARG A 126 -7.74 0.02 -1.17
C ARG A 126 -9.04 0.54 -1.77
N ARG A 127 -9.15 1.85 -1.99
CA ARG A 127 -10.32 2.47 -2.63
C ARG A 127 -10.48 2.05 -4.08
N ASP A 128 -9.39 2.02 -4.84
CA ASP A 128 -9.39 1.57 -6.23
C ASP A 128 -9.89 0.12 -6.34
N MET A 129 -9.33 -0.79 -5.53
CA MET A 129 -9.77 -2.18 -5.47
C MET A 129 -11.23 -2.32 -5.05
N ALA A 130 -11.71 -1.54 -4.08
CA ALA A 130 -13.12 -1.56 -3.68
C ALA A 130 -14.04 -1.14 -4.84
N SER A 131 -13.69 -0.09 -5.57
CA SER A 131 -14.41 0.37 -6.76
C SER A 131 -14.47 -0.72 -7.84
N LEU A 132 -13.33 -1.35 -8.13
CA LEU A 132 -13.25 -2.46 -9.09
C LEU A 132 -14.13 -3.65 -8.67
N MET A 133 -14.13 -4.02 -7.39
CA MET A 133 -14.92 -5.13 -6.88
C MET A 133 -16.43 -4.83 -6.95
N ILE A 134 -16.85 -3.63 -6.56
CA ILE A 134 -18.25 -3.20 -6.68
C ILE A 134 -18.69 -3.24 -8.14
N GLY A 135 -17.89 -2.68 -9.06
CA GLY A 135 -18.18 -2.72 -10.49
C GLY A 135 -18.24 -4.15 -11.04
N LYS A 136 -17.31 -5.03 -10.65
CA LYS A 136 -17.29 -6.44 -11.03
C LYS A 136 -18.56 -7.17 -10.60
N PHE A 137 -18.94 -7.05 -9.32
CA PHE A 137 -20.12 -7.73 -8.80
C PHE A 137 -21.42 -7.17 -9.39
N GLY A 138 -21.50 -5.86 -9.60
CA GLY A 138 -22.64 -5.22 -10.25
C GLY A 138 -22.87 -5.74 -11.68
N ARG A 139 -21.81 -5.80 -12.50
CA ARG A 139 -21.90 -6.35 -13.87
C ARG A 139 -22.32 -7.82 -13.87
N MET A 140 -21.72 -8.63 -12.99
CA MET A 140 -22.06 -10.06 -12.86
C MET A 140 -23.54 -10.24 -12.48
N PHE A 141 -24.03 -9.48 -11.49
CA PHE A 141 -25.41 -9.55 -11.05
C PHE A 141 -26.38 -9.19 -12.18
N LEU A 142 -26.13 -8.10 -12.91
CA LEU A 142 -26.98 -7.67 -14.02
C LEU A 142 -27.03 -8.72 -15.14
N ALA A 143 -25.89 -9.30 -15.51
CA ALA A 143 -25.82 -10.38 -16.50
C ALA A 143 -26.62 -11.62 -16.04
N LYS A 144 -26.50 -12.01 -14.77
CA LYS A 144 -27.24 -13.14 -14.21
C LYS A 144 -28.75 -12.88 -14.16
N LYS A 145 -29.16 -11.65 -13.80
CA LYS A 145 -30.57 -11.25 -13.74
C LYS A 145 -31.22 -11.29 -15.13
N THR A 146 -30.58 -10.66 -16.11
CA THR A 146 -31.07 -10.63 -17.50
C THR A 146 -31.18 -12.03 -18.10
N TYR A 147 -30.15 -12.87 -17.93
CA TYR A 147 -30.20 -14.27 -18.37
C TYR A 147 -31.36 -15.05 -17.74
N LYS A 148 -31.56 -14.94 -16.41
CA LYS A 148 -32.67 -15.62 -15.73
C LYS A 148 -34.04 -15.17 -16.24
N LEU A 149 -34.25 -13.87 -16.43
CA LEU A 149 -35.51 -13.33 -16.95
C LEU A 149 -35.79 -13.82 -18.37
N LEU A 150 -34.75 -13.88 -19.22
CA LEU A 150 -34.85 -14.46 -20.55
C LEU A 150 -35.26 -15.92 -20.49
N CYS A 151 -34.60 -16.74 -19.66
CA CYS A 151 -34.94 -18.15 -19.50
C CYS A 151 -36.38 -18.35 -19.02
N ILE A 152 -36.84 -17.58 -18.04
CA ILE A 152 -38.24 -17.64 -17.56
C ILE A 152 -39.19 -17.33 -18.72
N SER A 153 -38.95 -16.24 -19.45
CA SER A 153 -39.80 -15.81 -20.57
C SER A 153 -39.84 -16.87 -21.68
N VAL A 154 -38.69 -17.43 -22.05
CA VAL A 154 -38.58 -18.50 -23.05
C VAL A 154 -39.33 -19.74 -22.60
N VAL A 155 -39.17 -20.17 -21.35
CA VAL A 155 -39.88 -21.35 -20.81
C VAL A 155 -41.39 -21.10 -20.80
N SER A 156 -41.85 -19.92 -20.38
CA SER A 156 -43.28 -19.56 -20.40
C SER A 156 -43.88 -19.60 -21.80
N ILE A 157 -43.16 -19.11 -22.81
CA ILE A 157 -43.61 -19.17 -24.21
C ILE A 157 -43.63 -20.63 -24.69
N GLN A 158 -42.57 -21.39 -24.43
CA GLN A 158 -42.46 -22.79 -24.87
C GLN A 158 -43.54 -23.68 -24.24
N THR A 159 -43.83 -23.51 -22.95
CA THR A 159 -44.89 -24.28 -22.28
C THR A 159 -46.26 -23.92 -22.83
N GLY A 160 -46.53 -22.63 -23.09
CA GLY A 160 -47.76 -22.17 -23.75
C GLY A 160 -47.94 -22.77 -25.15
N LEU A 161 -46.90 -22.73 -25.98
CA LEU A 161 -46.93 -23.29 -27.34
C LEU A 161 -47.14 -24.81 -27.33
N ARG A 162 -46.45 -25.55 -26.45
CA ARG A 162 -46.64 -27.00 -26.30
C ARG A 162 -48.06 -27.34 -25.84
N GLY A 163 -48.60 -26.56 -24.90
CA GLY A 163 -49.99 -26.70 -24.45
C GLY A 163 -50.99 -26.48 -25.59
N MET A 164 -50.80 -25.42 -26.39
CA MET A 164 -51.65 -25.13 -27.54
C MET A 164 -51.59 -26.24 -28.60
N ALA A 165 -50.39 -26.73 -28.92
CA ALA A 165 -50.21 -27.83 -29.86
C ALA A 165 -50.95 -29.11 -29.40
N ALA A 166 -50.85 -29.46 -28.11
CA ALA A 166 -51.57 -30.60 -27.54
C ALA A 166 -53.10 -30.41 -27.59
N CYS A 167 -53.60 -29.21 -27.30
CA CYS A 167 -55.03 -28.90 -27.41
C CYS A 167 -55.55 -28.97 -28.84
N ASN A 168 -54.78 -28.48 -29.81
CA ASN A 168 -55.13 -28.55 -31.24
C ASN A 168 -55.20 -30.00 -31.72
N GLU A 169 -54.21 -30.82 -31.35
CA GLU A 169 -54.19 -32.26 -31.64
C GLU A 169 -55.41 -32.98 -31.02
N LEU A 170 -55.73 -32.68 -29.75
CA LEU A 170 -56.92 -33.25 -29.10
C LEU A 170 -58.22 -32.83 -29.80
N SER A 171 -58.33 -31.56 -30.21
CA SER A 171 -59.48 -31.05 -30.96
C SER A 171 -59.63 -31.77 -32.31
N TYR A 172 -58.53 -31.96 -33.04
CA TYR A 172 -58.50 -32.72 -34.28
C TYR A 172 -59.00 -34.16 -34.08
N ARG A 173 -58.44 -34.88 -33.09
CA ARG A 173 -58.87 -36.25 -32.74
C ARG A 173 -60.34 -36.34 -32.33
N ARG A 174 -60.85 -35.34 -31.60
CA ARG A 174 -62.28 -35.28 -31.22
C ARG A 174 -63.17 -35.14 -32.44
N LYS A 175 -62.81 -34.27 -33.39
CA LYS A 175 -63.53 -34.10 -34.66
C LYS A 175 -63.50 -35.38 -35.49
N GLU A 176 -62.34 -36.02 -35.61
CA GLU A 176 -62.19 -37.29 -36.34
C GLU A 176 -63.05 -38.39 -35.71
N LYS A 177 -63.00 -38.57 -34.39
CA LYS A 177 -63.87 -39.54 -33.69
C LYS A 177 -65.35 -39.24 -33.89
N ALA A 178 -65.76 -37.98 -33.83
CA ALA A 178 -67.15 -37.61 -34.08
C ALA A 178 -67.57 -37.94 -35.52
N ALA A 179 -66.71 -37.65 -36.50
CA ALA A 179 -66.95 -38.01 -37.90
C ALA A 179 -67.06 -39.53 -38.09
N ILE A 180 -66.16 -40.33 -37.50
CA ILE A 180 -66.21 -41.80 -37.54
C ILE A 180 -67.52 -42.33 -36.92
N THR A 181 -67.94 -41.76 -35.79
CA THR A 181 -69.22 -42.13 -35.15
C THR A 181 -70.39 -41.84 -36.09
N ILE A 182 -70.46 -40.64 -36.67
CA ILE A 182 -71.53 -40.27 -37.63
C ILE A 182 -71.52 -41.21 -38.85
N GLN A 183 -70.35 -41.45 -39.44
CA GLN A 183 -70.17 -42.33 -40.60
C GLN A 183 -70.60 -43.77 -40.29
N SER A 184 -70.21 -44.31 -39.13
CA SER A 184 -70.59 -45.68 -38.75
C SER A 184 -72.11 -45.82 -38.52
N HIS A 185 -72.75 -44.82 -37.90
CA HIS A 185 -74.22 -44.77 -37.79
C HIS A 185 -74.90 -44.71 -39.15
N PHE A 186 -74.39 -43.91 -40.09
CA PHE A 186 -74.92 -43.80 -41.44
C PHE A 186 -74.78 -45.11 -42.22
N CYS A 187 -73.58 -45.72 -42.25
CA CYS A 187 -73.36 -47.01 -42.88
C CYS A 187 -74.28 -48.10 -42.31
N GLY A 188 -74.43 -48.15 -40.98
CA GLY A 188 -75.36 -49.05 -40.32
C GLY A 188 -76.83 -48.77 -40.66
N PHE A 189 -77.22 -47.51 -40.86
CA PHE A 189 -78.55 -47.14 -41.33
C PHE A 189 -78.80 -47.63 -42.77
N VAL A 190 -77.86 -47.40 -43.69
CA VAL A 190 -77.94 -47.86 -45.09
C VAL A 190 -78.05 -49.40 -45.15
N ALA A 191 -77.21 -50.11 -44.40
CA ALA A 191 -77.26 -51.57 -44.33
C ALA A 191 -78.61 -52.09 -43.81
N ARG A 192 -79.17 -51.45 -42.77
CA ARG A 192 -80.50 -51.78 -42.23
C ARG A 192 -81.62 -51.54 -43.25
N ILE A 193 -81.56 -50.45 -44.03
CA ILE A 193 -82.52 -50.21 -45.12
C ILE A 193 -82.43 -51.34 -46.15
N HIS A 194 -81.21 -51.67 -46.60
CA HIS A 194 -81.00 -52.72 -47.60
C HIS A 194 -81.53 -54.07 -47.11
N TYR A 195 -81.18 -54.47 -45.88
CA TYR A 195 -81.69 -55.70 -45.25
C TYR A 195 -83.22 -55.73 -45.15
N LYS A 196 -83.86 -54.63 -44.70
CA LYS A 196 -85.33 -54.54 -44.62
C LYS A 196 -85.99 -54.69 -46.00
N ARG A 197 -85.42 -54.07 -47.04
CA ARG A 197 -85.90 -54.20 -48.43
C ARG A 197 -85.76 -55.64 -48.93
N MET A 198 -84.60 -56.26 -48.76
CA MET A 198 -84.37 -57.65 -49.14
C MET A 198 -85.30 -58.61 -48.39
N LYS A 199 -85.46 -58.45 -47.07
CA LYS A 199 -86.37 -59.26 -46.26
C LYS A 199 -87.82 -59.13 -46.74
N LYS A 200 -88.30 -57.92 -47.01
CA LYS A 200 -89.64 -57.69 -47.53
C LYS A 200 -89.83 -58.38 -48.88
N ALA A 201 -88.89 -58.20 -49.82
CA ALA A 201 -88.90 -58.86 -51.12
C ALA A 201 -88.91 -60.39 -50.99
N ALA A 202 -88.03 -60.96 -50.16
CA ALA A 202 -87.95 -62.40 -49.92
C ALA A 202 -89.26 -62.95 -49.36
N VAL A 203 -89.86 -62.29 -48.36
CA VAL A 203 -91.16 -62.69 -47.78
C VAL A 203 -92.27 -62.62 -48.83
N THR A 204 -92.33 -61.56 -49.63
CA THR A 204 -93.32 -61.44 -50.72
C THR A 204 -93.17 -62.58 -51.73
N THR A 205 -91.95 -62.88 -52.17
CA THR A 205 -91.68 -63.99 -53.10
C THR A 205 -92.02 -65.35 -52.47
N GLN A 206 -91.64 -65.58 -51.21
CA GLN A 206 -91.98 -66.81 -50.48
C GLN A 206 -93.49 -66.99 -50.34
N CYS A 207 -94.23 -65.94 -50.01
CA CYS A 207 -95.70 -65.99 -49.92
C CYS A 207 -96.33 -66.28 -51.29
N ALA A 208 -95.90 -65.60 -52.35
CA ALA A 208 -96.38 -65.86 -53.71
C ALA A 208 -96.09 -67.30 -54.16
N TRP A 209 -94.90 -67.83 -53.85
CA TRP A 209 -94.55 -69.22 -54.11
C TRP A 209 -95.45 -70.20 -53.34
N ARG A 210 -95.67 -69.97 -52.03
CA ARG A 210 -96.59 -70.79 -51.22
C ARG A 210 -98.01 -70.80 -51.80
N VAL A 211 -98.53 -69.65 -52.22
CA VAL A 211 -99.84 -69.55 -52.90
C VAL A 211 -99.84 -70.29 -54.23
N ARG A 212 -98.77 -70.19 -55.03
CA ARG A 212 -98.64 -70.92 -56.31
C ARG A 212 -98.63 -72.44 -56.09
N VAL A 213 -97.90 -72.93 -55.09
CA VAL A 213 -97.88 -74.35 -54.70
C VAL A 213 -99.26 -74.81 -54.25
N ALA A 214 -99.91 -74.07 -53.34
CA ALA A 214 -101.26 -74.40 -52.87
C ALA A 214 -102.30 -74.42 -54.01
N ARG A 215 -102.23 -73.46 -54.94
CA ARG A 215 -103.06 -73.46 -56.15
C ARG A 215 -102.79 -74.65 -57.07
N ARG A 216 -101.55 -75.13 -57.14
CA ARG A 216 -101.17 -76.33 -57.91
C ARG A 216 -101.75 -77.59 -57.29
N GLU A 217 -101.65 -77.72 -55.97
CA GLU A 217 -102.26 -78.85 -55.22
C GLU A 217 -103.79 -78.84 -55.34
N LEU A 218 -104.45 -77.68 -55.21
CA LEU A 218 -105.90 -77.58 -55.39
C LEU A 218 -106.36 -78.01 -56.80
N ARG A 219 -105.56 -77.74 -57.85
CA ARG A 219 -105.86 -78.21 -59.21
C ARG A 219 -105.74 -79.72 -59.35
N LYS A 220 -104.78 -80.36 -58.64
CA LYS A 220 -104.66 -81.82 -58.62
C LYS A 220 -105.84 -82.50 -57.92
N LEU A 221 -106.42 -81.87 -56.90
CA LEU A 221 -107.58 -82.38 -56.15
C LEU A 221 -108.93 -82.12 -56.82
N LYS A 222 -108.98 -81.31 -57.89
CA LYS A 222 -110.18 -81.01 -58.68
C LYS A 222 -110.27 -81.81 -60.00
N MET A 223 -109.30 -82.69 -60.25
CA MET A 223 -109.34 -83.76 -61.24
C MET A 223 -109.67 -85.06 -60.53
#